data_AF-A0A2B7XWL8-F1
#
_entry.id   AF-A0A2B7XWL8-F1
#
_cell.length_a   1.000
_cell.length_b   1.000
_cell.length_c   1.000
_cell.angle_alpha   90.00
_cell.angle_beta   90.00
_cell.angle_gamma   90.00
#
_symmetry.space_group_name_H-M   'P 1'
#
loop_
_entity.id
_entity.type
_entity.pdbx_description
1 polymer ?
#
loop_
_entity_poly.entity_id
_entity_poly.type
_entity_poly.pdbx_seq_one_letter_code
_entity_poly.pdbx_strand_id
1 'polypeptide(L)'
;MEVLARFFKNRLPNFLIAIDPPYPSQSSTMDFKTLATVVELLQEDTTEAQENQKGKQVEGKPSDAELALQLYQAELDACQTILQDHRMAQSMSQAVQEDAQVIATIAQEEDRAGNDRRMALQLGGKGQQEPGARVRDGDELDEKTLDKLSRLYVNGGNDDEASIPTEVQNEEYDREGLQAEGSKYSTNRDAVETARVDCSVCTESKVYFDIVKISCEHYYCRDCVRRLFEDSFTDESLFPPKCCKQPISLSLVEGYLGREMVKRFQEKMVEFNDANRTYCSNPDCAQYLFPETIDRDIATCGICQQSTCVLCKKPAHQGKCVEEQHEQAFLNVIEAEGWQHCFKCRSVIQLGIGCNHITCRCKAEFCYECGTEWRNCLCRVWDEERLLERGRQILARDQRPGDRPPAPAALNRVVREIRERHECNHPGRWRRIDGPHRCEECSGRLRDFILQCRHCLLRACIRCRLNRV
;
A
#
# COMPACT_ATOMS: atom_id res chain seq x y z
N MET A 1 34.35 -27.79 -13.18
CA MET A 1 33.21 -27.98 -12.26
C MET A 1 33.07 -26.83 -11.26
N GLU A 2 34.05 -26.51 -10.41
CA GLU A 2 33.94 -25.39 -9.45
C GLU A 2 33.94 -23.98 -10.06
N VAL A 3 34.63 -23.77 -11.20
CA VAL A 3 34.65 -22.48 -11.91
C VAL A 3 33.31 -22.23 -12.63
N LEU A 4 32.75 -23.27 -13.26
CA LEU A 4 31.42 -23.22 -13.88
C LEU A 4 30.33 -23.05 -12.83
N ALA A 5 30.39 -23.76 -11.71
CA ALA A 5 29.43 -23.60 -10.61
C ALA A 5 29.44 -22.18 -10.00
N ARG A 6 30.60 -21.51 -9.93
CA ARG A 6 30.68 -20.09 -9.52
C ARG A 6 30.19 -19.11 -10.58
N PHE A 7 30.30 -19.46 -11.86
CA PHE A 7 29.77 -18.68 -12.97
C PHE A 7 28.23 -18.75 -13.03
N PHE A 8 27.66 -19.94 -12.82
CA PHE A 8 26.21 -20.19 -12.83
C PHE A 8 25.48 -19.65 -11.58
N LYS A 9 26.09 -19.67 -10.39
CA LYS A 9 25.42 -19.22 -9.14
C LYS A 9 25.25 -17.70 -9.01
N ASN A 10 26.05 -16.91 -9.73
CA ASN A 10 26.12 -15.45 -9.51
C ASN A 10 25.47 -14.60 -10.61
N ARG A 11 25.04 -15.17 -11.74
CA ARG A 11 24.41 -14.43 -12.85
C ARG A 11 22.94 -14.74 -13.10
N LEU A 12 22.47 -15.95 -12.79
CA LEU A 12 21.09 -16.38 -13.02
C LEU A 12 20.01 -15.61 -12.23
N PRO A 13 20.21 -15.23 -10.95
CA PRO A 13 19.24 -14.41 -10.24
C PRO A 13 19.09 -12.99 -10.83
N ASN A 14 20.13 -12.48 -11.50
CA ASN A 14 20.10 -11.15 -12.13
C ASN A 14 19.56 -11.17 -13.56
N PHE A 15 19.48 -12.33 -14.21
CA PHE A 15 19.06 -12.46 -15.61
C PHE A 15 17.54 -12.59 -15.77
N LEU A 16 16.89 -13.36 -14.89
CA LEU A 16 15.42 -13.45 -14.83
C LEU A 16 14.75 -12.16 -14.32
N ILE A 17 15.48 -11.30 -13.62
CA ILE A 17 15.02 -9.96 -13.21
C ILE A 17 14.99 -8.98 -14.40
N ALA A 18 15.76 -9.25 -15.46
CA ALA A 18 15.90 -8.33 -16.60
C ALA A 18 14.90 -8.60 -17.73
N ILE A 19 14.42 -9.84 -17.88
CA ILE A 19 13.57 -10.27 -19.00
C ILE A 19 12.08 -10.00 -18.74
N ASP A 20 11.70 -9.91 -17.46
CA ASP A 20 10.43 -9.34 -17.03
C ASP A 20 10.75 -8.37 -15.89
N PRO A 21 11.09 -7.09 -16.18
CA PRO A 21 11.26 -6.11 -15.14
C PRO A 21 9.85 -5.64 -14.78
N PRO A 22 9.31 -6.06 -13.64
CA PRO A 22 8.36 -5.16 -13.03
C PRO A 22 9.22 -3.87 -12.80
N TYR A 23 8.81 -2.62 -13.04
CA TYR A 23 9.60 -1.36 -12.89
C TYR A 23 10.76 -1.01 -13.83
N PRO A 24 10.84 0.28 -14.21
CA PRO A 24 12.10 0.96 -14.50
C PRO A 24 12.83 1.30 -13.18
N SER A 25 14.07 0.86 -13.01
CA SER A 25 14.98 1.38 -11.97
C SER A 25 16.29 1.81 -12.61
N GLN A 26 16.76 3.01 -12.25
CA GLN A 26 17.94 3.69 -12.76
C GLN A 26 19.29 3.04 -12.34
N SER A 27 19.47 1.73 -12.54
CA SER A 27 20.80 1.10 -12.55
C SER A 27 20.98 0.34 -13.86
N SER A 28 21.55 1.00 -14.87
CA SER A 28 21.91 0.44 -16.18
C SER A 28 21.02 -0.73 -16.63
N THR A 29 19.74 -0.48 -16.85
CA THR A 29 18.85 -1.48 -17.45
C THR A 29 19.40 -1.79 -18.84
N MET A 30 19.94 -3.01 -19.03
CA MET A 30 20.28 -3.47 -20.38
C MET A 30 19.02 -3.40 -21.24
N ASP A 31 19.12 -2.80 -22.42
CA ASP A 31 17.97 -2.71 -23.32
C ASP A 31 17.55 -4.13 -23.77
N PHE A 32 16.28 -4.28 -24.14
CA PHE A 32 15.72 -5.58 -24.54
C PHE A 32 16.47 -6.22 -25.72
N LYS A 33 17.10 -5.40 -26.58
CA LYS A 33 17.96 -5.86 -27.67
C LYS A 33 19.23 -6.51 -27.15
N THR A 34 19.91 -5.88 -26.19
CA THR A 34 21.09 -6.45 -25.53
C THR A 34 20.73 -7.74 -24.80
N LEU A 35 19.58 -7.79 -24.11
CA LEU A 35 19.13 -9.00 -23.43
C LEU A 35 18.87 -10.16 -24.38
N ALA A 36 18.21 -9.91 -25.52
CA ALA A 36 18.01 -10.91 -26.56
C ALA A 36 19.33 -11.48 -27.08
N THR A 37 20.31 -10.63 -27.38
CA THR A 37 21.64 -11.07 -27.83
C THR A 37 22.35 -11.90 -26.76
N VAL A 38 22.22 -11.55 -25.47
CA VAL A 38 22.86 -12.34 -24.41
C VAL A 38 22.19 -13.70 -24.23
N VAL A 39 20.87 -13.82 -24.34
CA VAL A 39 20.19 -15.13 -24.30
C VAL A 39 20.61 -16.00 -25.48
N GLU A 40 20.71 -15.43 -26.69
CA GLU A 40 21.21 -16.14 -27.88
C GLU A 40 22.63 -16.68 -27.66
N LEU A 41 23.55 -15.86 -27.15
CA LEU A 41 24.92 -16.28 -26.85
C LEU A 41 24.97 -17.39 -25.78
N LEU A 42 24.11 -17.33 -24.76
CA LEU A 42 24.05 -18.37 -23.73
C LEU A 42 23.47 -19.67 -24.27
N GLN A 43 22.55 -19.62 -25.23
CA GLN A 43 22.06 -20.81 -25.95
C GLN A 43 23.15 -21.41 -26.84
N GLU A 44 23.97 -20.59 -27.50
CA GLU A 44 25.13 -21.06 -28.25
C GLU A 44 26.14 -21.77 -27.32
N ASP A 45 26.48 -21.15 -26.18
CA ASP A 45 27.39 -21.73 -25.18
C ASP A 45 26.87 -23.07 -24.61
N THR A 46 25.56 -23.20 -24.38
CA THR A 46 24.97 -24.46 -23.87
C THR A 46 24.97 -25.55 -24.92
N THR A 47 24.68 -25.22 -26.17
CA THR A 47 24.75 -26.18 -27.29
C THR A 47 26.19 -26.68 -27.49
N GLU A 48 27.18 -25.78 -27.46
CA GLU A 48 28.60 -26.16 -27.54
C GLU A 48 29.02 -27.04 -26.34
N ALA A 49 28.54 -26.74 -25.13
CA ALA A 49 28.80 -27.54 -23.94
C ALA A 49 28.16 -28.94 -24.01
N GLN A 50 26.99 -29.08 -24.65
CA GLN A 50 26.33 -30.37 -24.90
C GLN A 50 27.11 -31.19 -25.95
N GLU A 51 27.56 -30.58 -27.04
CA GLU A 51 28.31 -31.26 -28.11
C GLU A 51 29.70 -31.75 -27.64
N ASN A 52 30.32 -31.02 -26.71
CA ASN A 52 31.64 -31.36 -26.17
C ASN A 52 31.63 -32.43 -25.06
N GLN A 53 30.46 -32.94 -24.64
CA GLN A 53 30.37 -34.03 -23.66
C GLN A 53 30.72 -35.40 -24.26
N LYS A 54 32.00 -35.78 -24.20
CA LYS A 54 32.47 -37.14 -24.47
C LYS A 54 32.71 -37.91 -23.16
N GLY A 55 31.64 -38.40 -22.54
CA GLY A 55 31.69 -39.25 -21.35
C GLY A 55 31.28 -40.70 -21.65
N LYS A 56 32.05 -41.69 -21.19
CA LYS A 56 31.60 -43.10 -21.14
C LYS A 56 30.54 -43.23 -20.06
N GLN A 57 29.28 -43.41 -20.44
CA GLN A 57 28.18 -43.57 -19.49
C GLN A 57 27.37 -44.84 -19.74
N VAL A 58 26.67 -45.28 -18.71
CA VAL A 58 25.79 -46.45 -18.71
C VAL A 58 24.52 -46.11 -19.49
N GLU A 59 24.15 -46.98 -20.41
CA GLU A 59 23.02 -46.82 -21.33
C GLU A 59 21.71 -46.55 -20.55
N GLY A 60 21.09 -45.39 -20.78
CA GLY A 60 19.71 -45.10 -20.32
C GLY A 60 19.52 -44.23 -19.07
N LYS A 61 20.57 -43.64 -18.48
CA LYS A 61 20.41 -42.62 -17.42
C LYS A 61 21.30 -41.40 -17.67
N PRO A 62 20.74 -40.17 -17.76
CA PRO A 62 21.54 -38.98 -17.94
C PRO A 62 22.38 -38.72 -16.67
N SER A 63 23.60 -38.23 -16.86
CA SER A 63 24.44 -37.73 -15.77
C SER A 63 23.82 -36.50 -15.11
N ASP A 64 24.13 -36.26 -13.84
CA ASP A 64 23.75 -35.02 -13.14
C ASP A 64 24.18 -33.76 -13.92
N ALA A 65 25.31 -33.83 -14.65
CA ALA A 65 25.77 -32.73 -15.50
C ALA A 65 24.95 -32.57 -16.80
N GLU A 66 24.45 -33.67 -17.36
CA GLU A 66 23.53 -33.64 -18.52
C GLU A 66 22.18 -33.11 -18.11
N LEU A 67 21.66 -33.57 -16.95
CA LEU A 67 20.41 -33.09 -16.40
C LEU A 67 20.47 -31.59 -16.07
N ALA A 68 21.58 -31.11 -15.51
CA ALA A 68 21.78 -29.69 -15.24
C ALA A 68 21.80 -28.84 -16.53
N LEU A 69 22.47 -29.32 -17.59
CA LEU A 69 22.46 -28.63 -18.89
C LEU A 69 21.08 -28.65 -19.56
N GLN A 70 20.32 -29.74 -19.43
CA GLN A 70 18.95 -29.83 -19.94
C GLN A 70 18.01 -28.86 -19.22
N LEU A 71 18.10 -28.77 -17.89
CA LEU A 71 17.32 -27.82 -17.10
C LEU A 71 17.68 -26.37 -17.46
N TYR A 72 18.98 -26.08 -17.61
CA TYR A 72 19.44 -24.75 -17.97
C TYR A 72 19.02 -24.36 -19.40
N GLN A 73 19.05 -25.30 -20.35
CA GLN A 73 18.51 -25.07 -21.69
C GLN A 73 17.02 -24.72 -21.65
N ALA A 74 16.22 -25.46 -20.86
CA ALA A 74 14.80 -25.18 -20.70
C ALA A 74 14.53 -23.79 -20.09
N GLU A 75 15.38 -23.32 -19.17
CA GLU A 75 15.32 -21.96 -18.62
C GLU A 75 15.62 -20.89 -19.67
N LEU A 76 16.63 -21.12 -20.53
CA LEU A 76 16.96 -20.20 -21.64
C LEU A 76 15.85 -20.14 -22.69
N ASP A 77 15.22 -21.28 -23.01
CA ASP A 77 14.10 -21.34 -23.95
C ASP A 77 12.86 -20.60 -23.41
N ALA A 78 12.61 -20.69 -22.10
CA ALA A 78 11.56 -19.90 -21.44
C ALA A 78 11.87 -18.39 -21.49
N CYS A 79 13.12 -18.00 -21.25
CA CYS A 79 13.58 -16.62 -21.39
C CYS A 79 13.40 -16.08 -22.82
N GLN A 80 13.74 -16.89 -23.83
CA GLN A 80 13.56 -16.54 -25.24
C GLN A 80 12.09 -16.31 -25.59
N THR A 81 11.20 -17.16 -25.05
CA THR A 81 9.75 -17.01 -25.23
C THR A 81 9.25 -15.66 -24.71
N ILE A 82 9.65 -15.27 -23.49
CA ILE A 82 9.26 -13.98 -22.89
C ILE A 82 9.77 -12.79 -23.73
N LEU A 83 11.00 -12.86 -24.23
CA LEU A 83 11.56 -11.80 -25.08
C LEU A 83 10.84 -11.69 -26.43
N GLN A 84 10.41 -12.81 -27.00
CA GLN A 84 9.57 -12.83 -28.21
C GLN A 84 8.20 -12.21 -27.94
N ASP A 85 7.54 -12.57 -26.84
CA ASP A 85 6.25 -12.01 -26.43
C ASP A 85 6.34 -10.49 -26.23
N HIS A 86 7.39 -10.01 -25.56
CA HIS A 86 7.63 -8.58 -25.38
C HIS A 86 7.84 -7.85 -26.71
N ARG A 87 8.64 -8.43 -27.63
CA ARG A 87 8.83 -7.87 -28.97
C ARG A 87 7.52 -7.81 -29.75
N MET A 88 6.69 -8.86 -29.65
CA MET A 88 5.37 -8.89 -30.26
C MET A 88 4.47 -7.81 -29.67
N ALA A 89 4.42 -7.68 -28.34
CA ALA A 89 3.62 -6.66 -27.66
C ALA A 89 4.03 -5.24 -28.04
N GLN A 90 5.34 -4.95 -28.12
CA GLN A 90 5.84 -3.65 -28.59
C GLN A 90 5.47 -3.39 -30.04
N SER A 91 5.65 -4.39 -30.92
CA SER A 91 5.27 -4.27 -32.33
C SER A 91 3.77 -4.04 -32.50
N MET A 92 2.94 -4.74 -31.72
CA MET A 92 1.49 -4.54 -31.71
C MET A 92 1.13 -3.14 -31.21
N SER A 93 1.76 -2.67 -30.12
CA SER A 93 1.57 -1.32 -29.61
C SER A 93 1.92 -0.26 -30.64
N GLN A 94 3.05 -0.43 -31.33
CA GLN A 94 3.49 0.50 -32.37
C GLN A 94 2.53 0.49 -33.57
N ALA A 95 2.14 -0.69 -34.06
CA ALA A 95 1.18 -0.82 -35.16
C ALA A 95 -0.17 -0.17 -34.81
N VAL A 96 -0.68 -0.38 -33.59
CA VAL A 96 -1.92 0.27 -33.13
C VAL A 96 -1.77 1.78 -33.06
N GLN A 97 -0.61 2.30 -32.64
CA GLN A 97 -0.35 3.75 -32.59
C GLN A 97 -0.24 4.38 -33.99
N GLU A 98 0.47 3.71 -34.90
CA GLU A 98 0.65 4.17 -36.28
C GLU A 98 -0.66 4.11 -37.07
N ASP A 99 -1.42 3.03 -36.90
CA ASP A 99 -2.70 2.82 -37.60
C ASP A 99 -3.88 3.50 -36.89
N ALA A 100 -3.68 4.13 -35.72
CA ALA A 100 -4.76 4.69 -34.89
C ALA A 100 -5.71 5.59 -35.68
N GLN A 101 -5.17 6.44 -36.55
CA GLN A 101 -5.96 7.37 -37.35
C GLN A 101 -6.74 6.68 -38.48
N VAL A 102 -6.17 5.64 -39.08
CA VAL A 102 -6.82 4.81 -40.09
C VAL A 102 -7.94 3.98 -39.46
N ILE A 103 -7.66 3.34 -38.32
CA ILE A 103 -8.63 2.57 -37.55
C ILE A 103 -9.83 3.45 -37.14
N ALA A 104 -9.56 4.66 -36.64
CA ALA A 104 -10.62 5.60 -36.29
C ALA A 104 -11.48 6.02 -37.50
N THR A 105 -10.87 6.15 -38.67
CA THR A 105 -11.56 6.51 -39.91
C THR A 105 -12.46 5.36 -40.37
N ILE A 106 -11.94 4.13 -40.39
CA ILE A 106 -12.68 2.92 -40.76
C ILE A 106 -13.85 2.68 -39.80
N ALA A 107 -13.63 2.83 -38.49
CA ALA A 107 -14.69 2.69 -37.48
C ALA A 107 -15.80 3.72 -37.71
N GLN A 108 -15.45 4.98 -38.01
CA GLN A 108 -16.43 6.01 -38.33
C GLN A 108 -17.21 5.70 -39.62
N GLU A 109 -16.56 5.12 -40.63
CA GLU A 109 -17.23 4.68 -41.87
C GLU A 109 -18.18 3.50 -41.62
N GLU A 110 -17.80 2.54 -40.78
CA GLU A 110 -18.67 1.43 -40.37
C GLU A 110 -19.88 1.92 -39.57
N ASP A 111 -19.69 2.87 -38.65
CA ASP A 111 -20.79 3.48 -37.88
C ASP A 111 -21.78 4.21 -38.79
N ARG A 112 -21.25 4.96 -39.78
CA ARG A 112 -22.08 5.61 -40.80
C ARG A 112 -22.86 4.58 -41.60
N ALA A 113 -22.19 3.53 -42.10
CA ALA A 113 -22.84 2.46 -42.85
C ALA A 113 -23.89 1.71 -42.01
N GLY A 114 -23.63 1.48 -40.72
CA GLY A 114 -24.55 0.86 -39.78
C GLY A 114 -25.80 1.72 -39.52
N ASN A 115 -25.62 3.03 -39.39
CA ASN A 115 -26.72 3.99 -39.24
C ASN A 115 -27.53 4.13 -40.53
N ASP A 116 -26.88 4.21 -41.69
CA ASP A 116 -27.55 4.27 -43.00
C ASP A 116 -28.39 3.01 -43.25
N ARG A 117 -27.84 1.83 -42.93
CA ARG A 117 -28.57 0.57 -42.98
C ARG A 117 -29.77 0.57 -42.03
N ARG A 118 -29.61 1.06 -40.79
CA ARG A 118 -30.70 1.16 -39.81
C ARG A 118 -31.82 2.07 -40.30
N MET A 119 -31.46 3.21 -40.87
CA MET A 119 -32.40 4.18 -41.43
C MET A 119 -33.12 3.61 -42.68
N ALA A 120 -32.40 2.93 -43.56
CA ALA A 120 -32.97 2.27 -44.74
C ALA A 120 -33.97 1.15 -44.36
N LEU A 121 -33.67 0.37 -43.33
CA LEU A 121 -34.59 -0.66 -42.80
C LEU A 121 -35.85 -0.05 -42.19
N GLN A 122 -35.74 1.10 -41.52
CA GLN A 122 -36.89 1.83 -40.96
C GLN A 122 -37.81 2.40 -42.06
N LEU A 123 -37.24 2.89 -43.16
CA LEU A 123 -37.99 3.44 -44.30
C LEU A 123 -38.59 2.33 -45.20
N GLY A 124 -37.98 1.16 -45.24
CA GLY A 124 -38.37 0.02 -46.10
C GLY A 124 -39.60 -0.77 -45.63
N GLY A 125 -40.25 -0.38 -44.52
CA GLY A 125 -41.55 -0.93 -44.08
C GLY A 125 -41.55 -2.41 -43.70
N LYS A 126 -40.40 -3.08 -43.62
CA LYS A 126 -40.26 -4.44 -43.07
C LYS A 126 -39.70 -4.36 -41.66
N GLY A 127 -40.60 -4.21 -40.70
CA GLY A 127 -40.33 -4.46 -39.29
C GLY A 127 -40.08 -5.94 -39.04
N GLN A 128 -38.92 -6.45 -39.44
CA GLN A 128 -38.40 -7.71 -38.94
C GLN A 128 -37.21 -7.38 -38.05
N GLN A 129 -37.40 -7.55 -36.73
CA GLN A 129 -36.30 -7.66 -35.78
C GLN A 129 -35.46 -8.86 -36.19
N GLU A 130 -34.23 -8.61 -36.64
CA GLU A 130 -33.21 -9.65 -36.74
C GLU A 130 -32.39 -9.68 -35.43
N PRO A 131 -31.93 -10.88 -35.02
CA PRO A 131 -31.38 -11.13 -33.70
C PRO A 131 -30.10 -10.33 -33.54
N GLY A 132 -30.07 -9.51 -32.48
CA GLY A 132 -28.91 -8.71 -32.14
C GLY A 132 -27.66 -9.57 -32.21
N ALA A 133 -26.69 -9.12 -33.01
CA ALA A 133 -25.31 -9.47 -32.74
C ALA A 133 -25.13 -9.18 -31.24
N ARG A 134 -24.99 -10.24 -30.45
CA ARG A 134 -24.59 -10.12 -29.05
C ARG A 134 -23.23 -9.44 -29.11
N VAL A 135 -23.22 -8.11 -29.01
CA VAL A 135 -22.12 -7.42 -28.36
C VAL A 135 -22.00 -8.17 -27.06
N ARG A 136 -20.96 -8.99 -26.95
CA ARG A 136 -20.56 -9.50 -25.65
C ARG A 136 -20.24 -8.22 -24.89
N ASP A 137 -21.11 -7.84 -23.96
CA ASP A 137 -20.75 -7.05 -22.79
C ASP A 137 -19.68 -7.87 -22.04
N GLY A 138 -18.47 -7.92 -22.60
CA GLY A 138 -17.26 -8.21 -21.86
C GLY A 138 -16.77 -6.86 -21.41
N ASP A 139 -16.70 -6.67 -20.10
CA ASP A 139 -16.20 -5.48 -19.39
C ASP A 139 -15.31 -4.57 -20.26
N GLU A 140 -15.92 -3.66 -21.03
CA GLU A 140 -15.20 -2.55 -21.62
C GLU A 140 -14.80 -1.68 -20.45
N LEU A 141 -13.52 -1.75 -20.09
CA LEU A 141 -12.90 -0.81 -19.17
C LEU A 141 -13.26 0.59 -19.65
N ASP A 142 -13.89 1.38 -18.79
CA ASP A 142 -14.34 2.72 -19.15
C ASP A 142 -13.18 3.53 -19.72
N GLU A 143 -13.45 4.45 -20.65
CA GLU A 143 -12.43 5.26 -21.34
C GLU A 143 -11.43 5.92 -20.37
N LYS A 144 -11.86 6.20 -19.14
CA LYS A 144 -11.04 6.71 -18.05
C LYS A 144 -10.10 5.66 -17.43
N THR A 145 -10.50 4.40 -17.27
CA THR A 145 -9.59 3.33 -16.84
C THR A 145 -8.61 2.97 -17.94
N LEU A 146 -9.01 2.98 -19.21
CA LEU A 146 -8.09 2.79 -20.34
C LEU A 146 -7.04 3.90 -20.44
N ASP A 147 -7.42 5.18 -20.31
CA ASP A 147 -6.45 6.30 -20.26
C ASP A 147 -5.57 6.25 -18.99
N LYS A 148 -6.12 5.82 -17.85
CA LYS A 148 -5.34 5.63 -16.63
C LYS A 148 -4.29 4.53 -16.80
N LEU A 149 -4.65 3.40 -17.43
CA LEU A 149 -3.74 2.30 -17.69
C LEU A 149 -2.70 2.67 -18.75
N SER A 150 -3.08 3.38 -19.82
CA SER A 150 -2.12 3.82 -20.85
C SER A 150 -1.06 4.76 -20.27
N ARG A 151 -1.42 5.68 -19.38
CA ARG A 151 -0.44 6.60 -18.75
C ARG A 151 0.41 5.93 -17.67
N LEU A 152 -0.12 4.93 -16.97
CA LEU A 152 0.64 4.18 -15.96
C LEU A 152 1.62 3.17 -16.57
N TYR A 153 1.28 2.58 -17.72
CA TYR A 153 2.00 1.43 -18.28
C TYR A 153 2.64 1.67 -19.65
N VAL A 154 2.22 2.67 -20.44
CA VAL A 154 2.70 2.90 -21.82
C VAL A 154 3.65 4.11 -21.91
N ASN A 155 3.51 5.13 -21.06
CA ASN A 155 4.47 6.25 -20.99
C ASN A 155 5.58 6.04 -19.94
N GLY A 156 5.98 4.78 -19.72
CA GLY A 156 7.15 4.43 -18.93
C GLY A 156 8.43 4.65 -19.75
N GLY A 157 8.94 5.88 -19.78
CA GLY A 157 10.21 6.17 -20.42
C GLY A 157 10.41 7.65 -20.70
N ASN A 158 10.59 8.45 -19.64
CA ASN A 158 11.47 9.62 -19.58
C ASN A 158 11.25 10.29 -18.22
N ASP A 159 12.02 9.85 -17.24
CA ASP A 159 12.30 10.62 -16.03
C ASP A 159 13.22 11.78 -16.43
N ASP A 160 12.67 12.83 -17.06
CA ASP A 160 13.38 14.11 -17.19
C ASP A 160 12.49 15.24 -16.70
N GLU A 161 13.03 15.91 -15.69
CA GLU A 161 12.65 17.17 -15.07
C GLU A 161 12.03 18.16 -16.07
N ALA A 162 10.73 18.42 -15.96
CA ALA A 162 10.09 19.53 -16.68
C ALA A 162 9.11 20.26 -15.74
N SER A 163 9.69 21.24 -15.04
CA SER A 163 9.02 22.35 -14.39
C SER A 163 7.93 22.95 -15.29
N ILE A 164 6.69 23.07 -14.80
CA ILE A 164 5.66 23.88 -15.46
C ILE A 164 5.36 25.11 -14.56
N PRO A 165 5.58 26.35 -15.06
CA PRO A 165 5.46 27.57 -14.28
C PRO A 165 4.03 27.87 -13.80
N THR A 166 3.96 28.40 -12.59
CA THR A 166 2.82 29.10 -11.98
C THR A 166 2.63 30.52 -12.55
N GLU A 167 1.43 31.08 -12.34
CA GLU A 167 0.95 32.47 -12.59
C GLU A 167 0.26 32.66 -13.97
N VAL A 168 -0.88 33.36 -14.17
CA VAL A 168 -1.49 34.57 -13.57
C VAL A 168 -3.03 34.64 -13.86
N GLN A 169 -3.79 35.01 -12.82
CA GLN A 169 -4.97 35.92 -12.68
C GLN A 169 -5.98 36.23 -13.84
N ASN A 170 -7.26 35.96 -13.51
CA ASN A 170 -8.52 36.74 -13.55
C ASN A 170 -8.95 37.73 -14.67
N GLU A 171 -10.30 37.83 -14.76
CA GLU A 171 -11.21 38.93 -15.23
C GLU A 171 -11.67 38.89 -16.70
N GLU A 172 -12.90 39.22 -17.15
CA GLU A 172 -14.29 39.29 -16.64
C GLU A 172 -15.22 39.66 -17.86
N TYR A 173 -16.50 39.24 -17.82
CA TYR A 173 -17.72 39.76 -18.51
C TYR A 173 -18.09 39.64 -20.02
N ASP A 174 -19.28 39.02 -20.22
CA ASP A 174 -20.51 39.35 -20.99
C ASP A 174 -20.53 39.70 -22.50
N ARG A 175 -21.34 38.93 -23.27
CA ARG A 175 -22.67 39.35 -23.79
C ARG A 175 -23.35 38.29 -24.68
N GLU A 176 -24.65 38.08 -24.45
CA GLU A 176 -25.56 37.19 -25.17
C GLU A 176 -25.97 37.68 -26.59
N GLY A 177 -26.16 36.73 -27.51
CA GLY A 177 -27.36 36.62 -28.35
C GLY A 177 -27.31 37.05 -29.83
N LEU A 178 -27.15 36.09 -30.76
CA LEU A 178 -28.20 35.54 -31.65
C LEU A 178 -27.65 34.96 -32.98
N GLN A 179 -28.05 33.70 -33.24
CA GLN A 179 -28.33 33.03 -34.53
C GLN A 179 -27.19 32.85 -35.57
N ALA A 180 -27.04 31.75 -36.31
CA ALA A 180 -27.52 30.37 -36.29
C ALA A 180 -26.75 29.62 -37.41
N GLU A 181 -26.45 28.34 -37.14
CA GLU A 181 -26.25 27.22 -38.08
C GLU A 181 -25.17 27.29 -39.18
N GLY A 182 -24.08 26.54 -38.95
CA GLY A 182 -23.12 26.13 -39.98
C GLY A 182 -21.87 25.49 -39.39
N SER A 183 -21.81 24.16 -39.43
CA SER A 183 -20.60 23.30 -39.28
C SER A 183 -19.68 23.54 -38.06
N LYS A 184 -19.96 22.86 -36.94
CA LYS A 184 -18.98 22.61 -35.86
C LYS A 184 -18.39 21.21 -36.01
N TYR A 185 -17.48 21.02 -36.97
CA TYR A 185 -16.61 19.84 -36.99
C TYR A 185 -15.18 20.28 -37.34
N SER A 186 -14.63 21.12 -36.47
CA SER A 186 -13.19 21.24 -36.28
C SER A 186 -12.97 21.83 -34.90
N THR A 187 -11.97 21.27 -34.22
CA THR A 187 -11.51 21.53 -32.85
C THR A 187 -12.47 21.09 -31.75
N ASN A 188 -12.55 19.78 -31.50
CA ASN A 188 -12.68 19.27 -30.14
C ASN A 188 -11.38 18.56 -29.74
N ARG A 189 -10.28 19.30 -29.94
CA ARG A 189 -8.99 19.07 -29.27
C ARG A 189 -8.93 20.00 -28.04
N ASP A 190 -10.10 20.27 -27.47
CA ASP A 190 -10.21 20.98 -26.20
C ASP A 190 -9.68 20.02 -25.14
N ALA A 191 -8.66 20.51 -24.44
CA ALA A 191 -8.07 19.91 -23.28
C ALA A 191 -9.15 19.22 -22.44
N VAL A 192 -9.02 17.90 -22.25
CA VAL A 192 -9.69 17.22 -21.14
C VAL A 192 -9.28 18.01 -19.91
N GLU A 193 -10.16 18.88 -19.46
CA GLU A 193 -10.02 19.66 -18.24
C GLU A 193 -9.72 18.61 -17.17
N THR A 194 -8.44 18.52 -16.81
CA THR A 194 -7.90 17.35 -16.12
C THR A 194 -8.51 17.39 -14.73
N ALA A 195 -9.57 16.62 -14.52
CA ALA A 195 -10.40 16.71 -13.32
C ALA A 195 -9.48 16.70 -12.09
N ARG A 196 -9.49 17.82 -11.34
CA ARG A 196 -8.67 17.99 -10.16
C ARG A 196 -9.49 17.62 -8.93
N VAL A 197 -8.87 16.87 -8.03
CA VAL A 197 -9.49 16.42 -6.79
C VAL A 197 -8.54 16.72 -5.63
N ASP A 198 -9.07 17.20 -4.52
CA ASP A 198 -8.28 17.53 -3.35
C ASP A 198 -7.92 16.28 -2.54
N CYS A 199 -6.66 16.16 -2.18
CA CYS A 199 -6.23 15.12 -1.26
C CYS A 199 -6.77 15.37 0.15
N SER A 200 -7.40 14.36 0.75
CA SER A 200 -7.96 14.41 2.10
C SER A 200 -6.91 14.57 3.21
N VAL A 201 -5.62 14.38 2.91
CA VAL A 201 -4.51 14.47 3.88
C VAL A 201 -3.77 15.80 3.78
N CYS A 202 -3.20 16.13 2.61
CA CYS A 202 -2.44 17.37 2.42
C CYS A 202 -3.30 18.56 1.98
N THR A 203 -4.58 18.34 1.63
CA THR A 203 -5.51 19.36 1.15
C THR A 203 -5.08 20.07 -0.14
N GLU A 204 -4.12 19.51 -0.87
CA GLU A 204 -3.68 20.00 -2.17
C GLU A 204 -4.50 19.37 -3.31
N SER A 205 -4.84 20.17 -4.32
CA SER A 205 -5.54 19.72 -5.53
C SER A 205 -4.60 18.96 -6.47
N LYS A 206 -4.89 17.68 -6.70
CA LYS A 206 -4.13 16.81 -7.59
C LYS A 206 -4.93 16.45 -8.84
N VAL A 207 -4.21 16.11 -9.90
CA VAL A 207 -4.79 15.58 -11.14
C VAL A 207 -5.30 14.15 -10.92
N TYR A 208 -6.35 13.74 -11.64
CA TYR A 208 -7.06 12.47 -11.41
C TYR A 208 -6.18 11.20 -11.41
N PHE A 209 -5.04 11.20 -12.11
CA PHE A 209 -4.13 10.04 -12.15
C PHE A 209 -3.15 9.99 -10.97
N ASP A 210 -2.88 11.13 -10.31
CA ASP A 210 -2.00 11.20 -9.14
C ASP A 210 -2.76 11.12 -7.80
N ILE A 211 -4.03 10.70 -7.88
CA ILE A 211 -4.92 10.59 -6.72
C ILE A 211 -5.71 9.28 -6.78
N VAL A 212 -5.86 8.64 -5.63
CA VAL A 212 -6.60 7.39 -5.46
C VAL A 212 -7.75 7.61 -4.50
N LYS A 213 -8.94 7.20 -4.93
CA LYS A 213 -10.12 7.11 -4.07
C LYS A 213 -10.06 5.78 -3.31
N ILE A 214 -10.13 5.83 -1.98
CA ILE A 214 -10.14 4.64 -1.13
C ILE A 214 -11.57 4.25 -0.71
N SER A 215 -11.73 3.06 -0.13
CA SER A 215 -13.04 2.45 0.19
C SER A 215 -13.97 3.32 1.06
N CYS A 216 -13.41 4.23 1.87
CA CYS A 216 -14.18 5.16 2.70
C CYS A 216 -14.49 6.50 2.02
N GLU A 217 -14.44 6.58 0.69
CA GLU A 217 -14.71 7.77 -0.14
C GLU A 217 -13.70 8.93 -0.01
N HIS A 218 -12.66 8.79 0.80
CA HIS A 218 -11.56 9.76 0.86
C HIS A 218 -10.60 9.60 -0.32
N TYR A 219 -9.89 10.68 -0.65
CA TYR A 219 -8.92 10.71 -1.74
C TYR A 219 -7.50 10.93 -1.21
N TYR A 220 -6.55 10.13 -1.66
CA TYR A 220 -5.14 10.21 -1.28
C TYR A 220 -4.29 10.50 -2.51
N CYS A 221 -3.43 11.52 -2.45
CA CYS A 221 -2.40 11.67 -3.48
C CYS A 221 -1.34 10.59 -3.35
N ARG A 222 -0.56 10.35 -4.43
CA ARG A 222 0.55 9.39 -4.45
C ARG A 222 1.49 9.57 -3.25
N ASP A 223 1.92 10.79 -2.96
CA ASP A 223 2.84 11.07 -1.86
C ASP A 223 2.23 10.74 -0.49
N CYS A 224 0.97 11.10 -0.27
CA CYS A 224 0.31 10.90 1.02
C CYS A 224 0.03 9.42 1.29
N VAL A 225 -0.35 8.64 0.28
CA VAL A 225 -0.53 7.19 0.45
C VAL A 225 0.82 6.50 0.64
N ARG A 226 1.84 6.84 -0.14
CA ARG A 226 3.18 6.27 0.00
C ARG A 226 3.76 6.54 1.39
N ARG A 227 3.67 7.79 1.85
CA ARG A 227 4.11 8.18 3.20
C ARG A 227 3.34 7.48 4.32
N LEU A 228 2.04 7.21 4.12
CA LEU A 228 1.26 6.44 5.10
C LEU A 228 1.80 5.01 5.23
N PHE A 229 2.12 4.35 4.12
CA PHE A 229 2.70 3.02 4.13
C PHE A 229 4.11 3.02 4.74
N GLU A 230 4.97 3.98 4.38
CA GLU A 230 6.30 4.14 5.00
C GLU A 230 6.22 4.33 6.51
N ASP A 231 5.38 5.27 6.98
CA ASP A 231 5.19 5.53 8.40
C ASP A 231 4.62 4.29 9.12
N SER A 232 3.82 3.47 8.44
CA SER A 232 3.25 2.24 9.03
C SER A 232 4.29 1.14 9.27
N PHE A 233 5.45 1.16 8.60
CA PHE A 233 6.50 0.17 8.85
C PHE A 233 7.25 0.42 10.16
N THR A 234 7.28 1.67 10.61
CA THR A 234 7.94 2.06 11.86
C THR A 234 6.93 2.21 13.00
N ASP A 235 5.75 2.74 12.72
CA ASP A 235 4.69 2.92 13.71
C ASP A 235 3.61 1.84 13.56
N GLU A 236 3.69 0.81 14.42
CA GLU A 236 2.70 -0.28 14.44
C GLU A 236 1.26 0.17 14.68
N SER A 237 1.01 1.35 15.25
CA SER A 237 -0.37 1.83 15.44
C SER A 237 -1.03 2.32 14.14
N LEU A 238 -0.21 2.57 13.10
CA LEU A 238 -0.66 2.83 11.73
C LEU A 238 -0.76 1.54 10.90
N PHE A 239 -0.31 0.39 11.43
CA PHE A 239 -0.29 -0.87 10.71
C PHE A 239 -1.45 -1.80 11.14
N PRO A 240 -2.16 -2.43 10.20
CA PRO A 240 -2.16 -2.17 8.75
C PRO A 240 -2.70 -0.77 8.42
N PRO A 241 -2.20 -0.11 7.34
CA PRO A 241 -2.70 1.18 6.90
C PRO A 241 -4.22 1.19 6.76
N LYS A 242 -4.86 2.16 7.39
CA LYS A 242 -6.31 2.30 7.44
C LYS A 242 -6.71 3.75 7.23
N CYS A 243 -7.94 3.96 6.78
CA CYS A 243 -8.60 5.26 6.79
C CYS A 243 -10.02 5.10 7.34
N CYS A 244 -10.42 5.96 8.28
CA CYS A 244 -11.74 5.92 8.91
C CYS A 244 -12.10 4.53 9.45
N LYS A 245 -11.13 3.90 10.13
CA LYS A 245 -11.19 2.53 10.66
C LYS A 245 -11.31 1.41 9.62
N GLN A 246 -11.32 1.71 8.32
CA GLN A 246 -11.32 0.72 7.25
C GLN A 246 -9.88 0.50 6.75
N PRO A 247 -9.40 -0.74 6.68
CA PRO A 247 -8.08 -1.03 6.11
C PRO A 247 -8.03 -0.62 4.64
N ILE A 248 -6.92 -0.05 4.21
CA ILE A 248 -6.69 0.33 2.81
C ILE A 248 -6.23 -0.93 2.07
N SER A 249 -7.01 -1.36 1.07
CA SER A 249 -6.65 -2.53 0.25
C SER A 249 -5.38 -2.26 -0.56
N LEU A 250 -4.40 -3.18 -0.48
CA LEU A 250 -3.15 -3.09 -1.24
C LEU A 250 -3.39 -3.02 -2.74
N SER A 251 -4.33 -3.82 -3.26
CA SER A 251 -4.69 -3.87 -4.68
C SER A 251 -5.16 -2.52 -5.25
N LEU A 252 -5.69 -1.65 -4.39
CA LEU A 252 -6.17 -0.33 -4.81
C LEU A 252 -5.03 0.68 -4.96
N VAL A 253 -3.93 0.48 -4.24
CA VAL A 253 -2.87 1.46 -4.08
C VAL A 253 -1.52 0.98 -4.62
N GLU A 254 -1.39 -0.28 -5.04
CA GLU A 254 -0.10 -0.88 -5.44
C GLU A 254 0.64 -0.07 -6.52
N GLY A 255 -0.10 0.44 -7.53
CA GLY A 255 0.47 1.27 -8.61
C GLY A 255 0.98 2.65 -8.14
N TYR A 256 0.65 3.05 -6.92
CA TYR A 256 1.12 4.29 -6.29
C TYR A 256 2.32 4.06 -5.35
N LEU A 257 2.47 2.86 -4.79
CA LEU A 257 3.45 2.56 -3.75
C LEU A 257 4.83 2.17 -4.30
N GLY A 258 4.87 1.50 -5.45
CA GLY A 258 6.07 0.79 -5.85
C GLY A 258 6.20 -0.58 -5.17
N ARG A 259 7.00 -1.48 -5.74
CA ARG A 259 7.03 -2.93 -5.46
C ARG A 259 7.91 -3.19 -4.28
N GLU A 260 8.98 -2.40 -4.12
CA GLU A 260 9.78 -2.48 -2.91
C GLU A 260 8.89 -2.25 -1.69
N MET A 261 8.01 -1.24 -1.77
CA MET A 261 7.05 -0.94 -0.71
C MET A 261 5.95 -2.00 -0.58
N VAL A 262 5.42 -2.51 -1.70
CA VAL A 262 4.44 -3.61 -1.71
C VAL A 262 5.03 -4.89 -1.08
N LYS A 263 6.25 -5.27 -1.48
CA LYS A 263 6.97 -6.44 -0.93
C LYS A 263 7.22 -6.27 0.56
N ARG A 264 7.76 -5.11 0.97
CA ARG A 264 8.00 -4.79 2.39
C ARG A 264 6.70 -4.81 3.19
N PHE A 265 5.59 -4.34 2.62
CA PHE A 265 4.27 -4.44 3.24
C PHE A 265 3.80 -5.87 3.39
N GLN A 266 3.95 -6.71 2.38
CA GLN A 266 3.60 -8.14 2.45
C GLN A 266 4.44 -8.88 3.51
N GLU A 267 5.75 -8.65 3.56
CA GLU A 267 6.63 -9.20 4.59
C GLU A 267 6.22 -8.71 6.00
N LYS A 268 5.93 -7.41 6.14
CA LYS A 268 5.46 -6.83 7.41
C LYS A 268 4.08 -7.37 7.81
N MET A 269 3.20 -7.69 6.86
CA MET A 269 1.91 -8.32 7.13
C MET A 269 2.07 -9.73 7.69
N VAL A 270 3.05 -10.50 7.21
CA VAL A 270 3.38 -11.83 7.78
C VAL A 270 3.87 -11.66 9.22
N GLU A 271 4.83 -10.77 9.46
CA GLU A 271 5.29 -10.43 10.81
C GLU A 271 4.11 -10.01 11.71
N PHE A 272 3.23 -9.14 11.20
CA PHE A 272 2.13 -8.60 11.97
C PHE A 272 1.16 -9.69 12.44
N ASN A 273 0.87 -10.67 11.57
CA ASN A 273 -0.06 -11.76 11.83
C ASN A 273 0.56 -12.93 12.62
N ASP A 274 1.89 -12.96 12.79
CA ASP A 274 2.54 -13.96 13.63
C ASP A 274 2.31 -13.63 15.13
N ALA A 275 1.69 -14.58 15.84
CA ALA A 275 1.43 -14.49 17.27
C ALA A 275 2.69 -14.73 18.12
N ASN A 276 3.68 -15.45 17.59
CA ASN A 276 4.90 -15.86 18.29
C ASN A 276 6.16 -15.29 17.61
N ARG A 277 6.10 -14.00 17.23
CA ARG A 277 7.17 -13.30 16.52
C ARG A 277 8.54 -13.60 17.11
N THR A 278 9.47 -13.97 16.24
CA THR A 278 10.87 -14.16 16.63
C THR A 278 11.71 -13.18 15.83
N TYR A 279 12.51 -12.40 16.53
CA TYR A 279 13.47 -11.49 15.92
C TYR A 279 14.87 -12.03 16.13
N CYS A 280 15.79 -11.68 15.23
CA CYS A 280 17.19 -12.03 15.37
C CYS A 280 17.73 -11.52 16.71
N SER A 281 18.35 -12.42 17.48
CA SER A 281 18.97 -12.10 18.78
C SER A 281 20.19 -11.16 18.70
N ASN A 282 20.67 -10.86 17.49
CA ASN A 282 21.70 -9.85 17.27
C ASN A 282 21.03 -8.46 17.29
N PRO A 283 21.34 -7.58 18.26
CA PRO A 283 20.69 -6.28 18.41
C PRO A 283 20.94 -5.34 17.22
N ASP A 284 22.07 -5.47 16.51
CA ASP A 284 22.37 -4.66 15.32
C ASP A 284 21.58 -5.13 14.09
N CYS A 285 21.10 -6.37 14.10
CA CYS A 285 20.31 -6.93 13.01
C CYS A 285 18.81 -6.79 13.27
N ALA A 286 18.33 -7.32 14.41
CA ALA A 286 16.92 -7.30 14.85
C ALA A 286 15.88 -7.70 13.78
N GLN A 287 16.29 -8.40 12.72
CA GLN A 287 15.42 -8.77 11.61
C GLN A 287 14.38 -9.79 12.07
N TYR A 288 13.14 -9.64 11.63
CA TYR A 288 12.10 -10.64 11.83
C TYR A 288 12.48 -11.97 11.15
N LEU A 289 12.37 -13.07 11.89
CA LEU A 289 12.68 -14.42 11.43
C LEU A 289 11.39 -15.12 11.06
N PHE A 290 11.27 -15.43 9.77
CA PHE A 290 10.10 -16.09 9.21
C PHE A 290 9.92 -17.51 9.79
N PRO A 291 8.68 -17.95 10.09
CA PRO A 291 8.41 -19.28 10.65
C PRO A 291 9.02 -20.43 9.85
N GLU A 292 9.14 -20.28 8.53
CA GLU A 292 9.74 -21.26 7.62
C GLU A 292 11.25 -21.47 7.84
N THR A 293 11.91 -20.53 8.54
CA THR A 293 13.35 -20.59 8.88
C THR A 293 13.64 -21.30 10.20
N ILE A 294 12.59 -21.80 10.88
CA ILE A 294 12.69 -22.44 12.19
C ILE A 294 12.91 -23.95 12.01
N ASP A 295 14.00 -24.46 12.57
CA ASP A 295 14.26 -25.90 12.72
C ASP A 295 14.44 -26.24 14.21
N ARG A 296 13.62 -27.18 14.72
CA ARG A 296 13.69 -27.69 16.11
C ARG A 296 13.92 -26.59 17.17
N ASP A 297 13.09 -25.55 17.13
CA ASP A 297 13.10 -24.40 18.03
C ASP A 297 14.27 -23.41 17.86
N ILE A 298 15.03 -23.51 16.76
CA ILE A 298 16.12 -22.60 16.41
C ILE A 298 15.80 -21.94 15.07
N ALA A 299 15.75 -20.62 15.07
CA ALA A 299 15.62 -19.80 13.88
C ALA A 299 16.98 -19.25 13.47
N THR A 300 17.36 -19.40 12.20
CA THR A 300 18.64 -18.88 11.69
C THR A 300 18.43 -17.66 10.81
N CYS A 301 19.10 -16.55 11.14
CA CYS A 301 18.98 -15.31 10.38
C CYS A 301 19.66 -15.40 9.01
N GLY A 302 18.92 -15.21 7.93
CA GLY A 302 19.50 -15.19 6.57
C GLY A 302 20.46 -14.02 6.29
N ILE A 303 20.43 -12.95 7.11
CA ILE A 303 21.25 -11.75 6.92
C ILE A 303 22.58 -11.87 7.67
N CYS A 304 22.54 -12.07 8.99
CA CYS A 304 23.75 -12.12 9.83
C CYS A 304 24.16 -13.53 10.27
N GLN A 305 23.43 -14.57 9.86
CA GLN A 305 23.67 -15.98 10.21
C GLN A 305 23.59 -16.30 11.70
N GLN A 306 23.16 -15.35 12.54
CA GLN A 306 22.94 -15.60 13.96
C GLN A 306 21.74 -16.51 14.18
N SER A 307 21.96 -17.61 14.90
CA SER A 307 20.89 -18.50 15.34
C SER A 307 20.27 -18.00 16.65
N THR A 308 18.94 -18.06 16.71
CA THR A 308 18.11 -17.56 17.82
C THR A 308 17.18 -18.67 18.30
N CYS A 309 17.11 -18.90 19.61
CA CYS A 309 16.14 -19.83 20.19
C CYS A 309 14.74 -19.19 20.15
N VAL A 310 13.76 -19.88 19.56
CA VAL A 310 12.39 -19.32 19.43
C VAL A 310 11.61 -19.33 20.74
N LEU A 311 12.04 -20.13 21.72
CA LEU A 311 11.39 -20.25 23.02
C LEU A 311 11.76 -19.09 23.95
N CYS A 312 13.05 -18.81 24.11
CA CYS A 312 13.53 -17.73 24.99
C CYS A 312 13.92 -16.44 24.25
N LYS A 313 13.89 -16.43 22.90
CA LYS A 313 14.26 -15.30 22.02
C LYS A 313 15.71 -14.81 22.16
N LYS A 314 16.58 -15.60 22.81
CA LYS A 314 18.01 -15.35 23.00
C LYS A 314 18.87 -16.07 21.94
N PRO A 315 20.19 -15.82 21.86
CA PRO A 315 21.08 -16.61 21.03
C PRO A 315 20.86 -18.11 21.26
N ALA A 316 20.91 -18.89 20.18
CA ALA A 316 20.68 -20.32 20.23
C ALA A 316 21.63 -20.98 21.24
N HIS A 317 21.09 -21.87 22.06
CA HIS A 317 21.82 -22.53 23.14
C HIS A 317 21.44 -24.01 23.22
N GLN A 318 22.29 -24.81 23.85
CA GLN A 318 21.99 -26.21 24.17
C GLN A 318 21.40 -26.32 25.58
N GLY A 319 20.44 -27.23 25.78
CA GLY A 319 19.78 -27.43 27.08
C GLY A 319 18.53 -26.55 27.28
N LYS A 320 17.97 -26.60 28.50
CA LYS A 320 16.73 -25.87 28.82
C LYS A 320 16.98 -24.36 28.86
N CYS A 321 16.01 -23.59 28.38
CA CYS A 321 16.02 -22.13 28.52
C CYS A 321 16.06 -21.76 30.00
N VAL A 322 16.99 -20.88 30.36
CA VAL A 322 17.10 -20.34 31.72
C VAL A 322 16.38 -18.99 31.74
N GLU A 323 15.35 -18.88 32.58
CA GLU A 323 14.74 -17.59 32.92
C GLU A 323 15.79 -16.74 33.66
N GLU A 324 16.16 -15.60 33.08
CA GLU A 324 17.15 -14.70 33.69
C GLU A 324 16.46 -13.61 34.51
N GLN A 325 17.16 -13.11 35.52
CA GLN A 325 16.73 -12.04 36.43
C GLN A 325 16.17 -10.78 35.73
N HIS A 326 16.56 -10.52 34.48
CA HIS A 326 16.05 -9.40 33.68
C HIS A 326 14.55 -9.54 33.32
N GLU A 327 14.07 -10.76 33.14
CA GLU A 327 12.65 -11.03 32.88
C GLU A 327 11.81 -10.73 34.12
N GLN A 328 12.31 -11.10 35.31
CA GLN A 328 11.70 -10.72 36.59
C GLN A 328 11.76 -9.21 36.85
N ALA A 329 12.87 -8.53 36.52
CA ALA A 329 12.94 -7.08 36.66
C ALA A 329 11.90 -6.37 35.78
N PHE A 330 11.67 -6.84 34.56
CA PHE A 330 10.64 -6.28 33.67
C PHE A 330 9.22 -6.56 34.19
N LEU A 331 8.95 -7.78 34.68
CA LEU A 331 7.66 -8.11 35.31
C LEU A 331 7.40 -7.25 36.57
N ASN A 332 8.43 -7.00 37.38
CA ASN A 332 8.31 -6.11 38.54
C ASN A 332 7.95 -4.67 38.13
N VAL A 333 8.49 -4.18 37.01
CA VAL A 333 8.13 -2.85 36.47
C VAL A 333 6.69 -2.84 35.98
N ILE A 334 6.24 -3.90 35.29
CA ILE A 334 4.85 -4.03 34.84
C ILE A 334 3.90 -3.96 36.04
N GLU A 335 4.18 -4.69 37.12
CA GLU A 335 3.39 -4.66 38.34
C GLU A 335 3.45 -3.30 39.04
N ALA A 336 4.63 -2.71 39.18
CA ALA A 336 4.82 -1.42 39.85
C ALA A 336 4.12 -0.25 39.12
N GLU A 337 4.13 -0.26 37.79
CA GLU A 337 3.49 0.75 36.96
C GLU A 337 2.01 0.44 36.67
N GLY A 338 1.52 -0.73 37.09
CA GLY A 338 0.15 -1.18 36.82
C GLY A 338 -0.13 -1.34 35.31
N TRP A 339 0.87 -1.76 34.53
CA TRP A 339 0.69 -2.11 33.12
C TRP A 339 -0.01 -3.47 33.00
N GLN A 340 -0.79 -3.65 31.94
CA GLN A 340 -1.62 -4.86 31.78
C GLN A 340 -1.22 -5.65 30.54
N HIS A 341 -1.25 -6.98 30.63
CA HIS A 341 -1.07 -7.86 29.49
C HIS A 341 -2.38 -8.05 28.72
N CYS A 342 -2.31 -8.05 27.40
CA CYS A 342 -3.40 -8.56 26.58
C CYS A 342 -3.59 -10.07 26.85
N PHE A 343 -4.82 -10.49 27.16
CA PHE A 343 -5.12 -11.91 27.40
C PHE A 343 -4.85 -12.81 26.18
N LYS A 344 -4.91 -12.26 24.96
CA LYS A 344 -4.75 -13.01 23.71
C LYS A 344 -3.29 -13.07 23.24
N CYS A 345 -2.64 -11.92 23.04
CA CYS A 345 -1.29 -11.85 22.47
C CYS A 345 -0.19 -11.56 23.50
N ARG A 346 -0.52 -11.44 24.79
CA ARG A 346 0.41 -11.17 25.91
C ARG A 346 1.22 -9.88 25.83
N SER A 347 1.02 -9.05 24.81
CA SER A 347 1.61 -7.71 24.73
C SER A 347 1.27 -6.88 25.96
N VAL A 348 2.27 -6.19 26.50
CA VAL A 348 2.14 -5.26 27.62
C VAL A 348 1.52 -3.96 27.11
N ILE A 349 0.47 -3.50 27.77
CA ILE A 349 -0.26 -2.29 27.45
C ILE A 349 -0.13 -1.32 28.62
N GLN A 350 0.29 -0.10 28.31
CA GLN A 350 0.21 1.05 29.21
C GLN A 350 -1.03 1.86 28.88
N LEU A 351 -1.82 2.23 29.89
CA LEU A 351 -2.99 3.10 29.73
C LEU A 351 -2.71 4.48 30.35
N GLY A 352 -2.44 5.47 29.50
CA GLY A 352 -2.23 6.85 29.96
C GLY A 352 -3.54 7.57 30.32
N ILE A 353 -4.52 7.53 29.42
CA ILE A 353 -5.83 8.20 29.57
C ILE A 353 -6.94 7.32 28.98
N GLY A 354 -8.17 7.48 29.47
CA GLY A 354 -9.35 6.77 28.94
C GLY A 354 -9.94 5.74 29.91
N CYS A 355 -11.01 5.08 29.46
CA CYS A 355 -11.71 4.06 30.24
C CYS A 355 -10.92 2.74 30.27
N ASN A 356 -11.34 1.81 31.14
CA ASN A 356 -10.75 0.49 31.25
C ASN A 356 -11.10 -0.45 30.07
N HIS A 357 -11.84 0.00 29.05
CA HIS A 357 -12.03 -0.73 27.78
C HIS A 357 -10.80 -0.54 26.89
N ILE A 358 -10.08 -1.63 26.63
CA ILE A 358 -8.87 -1.63 25.81
C ILE A 358 -9.09 -2.48 24.59
N THR A 359 -8.81 -1.92 23.41
CA THR A 359 -8.67 -2.69 22.18
C THR A 359 -7.18 -2.88 21.89
N CYS A 360 -6.70 -4.12 22.04
CA CYS A 360 -5.33 -4.46 21.72
C CYS A 360 -5.05 -4.35 20.20
N ARG A 361 -3.77 -4.24 19.83
CA ARG A 361 -3.32 -4.30 18.41
C ARG A 361 -3.76 -5.59 17.72
N CYS A 362 -3.81 -6.71 18.45
CA CYS A 362 -4.35 -7.99 17.95
C CYS A 362 -5.89 -8.04 17.86
N LYS A 363 -6.57 -6.89 18.00
CA LYS A 363 -8.04 -6.71 17.98
C LYS A 363 -8.81 -7.32 19.16
N ALA A 364 -8.13 -7.91 20.12
CA ALA A 364 -8.79 -8.38 21.35
C ALA A 364 -9.24 -7.19 22.18
N GLU A 365 -10.49 -7.21 22.65
CA GLU A 365 -11.03 -6.20 23.56
C GLU A 365 -11.06 -6.75 24.99
N PHE A 366 -10.49 -6.02 25.94
CA PHE A 366 -10.34 -6.49 27.32
C PHE A 366 -10.39 -5.36 28.35
N CYS A 367 -10.59 -5.72 29.60
CA CYS A 367 -10.57 -4.81 30.74
C CYS A 367 -9.13 -4.54 31.19
N TYR A 368 -8.70 -3.28 31.24
CA TYR A 368 -7.36 -2.92 31.71
C TYR A 368 -7.10 -3.32 33.16
N GLU A 369 -8.13 -3.26 34.02
CA GLU A 369 -8.01 -3.51 35.46
C GLU A 369 -7.74 -4.99 35.77
N CYS A 370 -8.41 -5.92 35.08
CA CYS A 370 -8.30 -7.36 35.37
C CYS A 370 -7.74 -8.22 34.24
N GLY A 371 -7.54 -7.67 33.04
CA GLY A 371 -7.04 -8.41 31.87
C GLY A 371 -8.07 -9.30 31.17
N THR A 372 -9.25 -9.52 31.75
CA THR A 372 -10.32 -10.38 31.17
C THR A 372 -10.98 -9.74 29.96
N GLU A 373 -11.53 -10.57 29.06
CA GLU A 373 -12.33 -10.14 27.91
C GLU A 373 -13.39 -9.10 28.29
N TRP A 374 -13.58 -8.11 27.42
CA TRP A 374 -14.46 -6.97 27.70
C TRP A 374 -15.90 -7.44 27.98
N ARG A 375 -16.53 -6.82 28.99
CA ARG A 375 -17.87 -7.18 29.52
C ARG A 375 -17.99 -8.55 30.20
N ASN A 376 -16.88 -9.28 30.39
CA ASN A 376 -16.84 -10.52 31.18
C ASN A 376 -16.29 -10.31 32.61
N CYS A 377 -16.42 -9.10 33.17
CA CYS A 377 -16.00 -8.76 34.53
C CYS A 377 -16.91 -7.71 35.19
N LEU A 378 -16.83 -7.56 36.51
CA LEU A 378 -17.54 -6.53 37.29
C LEU A 378 -16.68 -5.28 37.60
N CYS A 379 -15.54 -5.14 36.91
CA CYS A 379 -14.64 -4.01 37.08
C CYS A 379 -15.32 -2.69 36.68
N ARG A 380 -14.86 -1.59 37.26
CA ARG A 380 -15.39 -0.28 36.90
C ARG A 380 -14.94 0.08 35.49
N VAL A 381 -15.82 0.69 34.71
CA VAL A 381 -15.45 1.21 33.37
C VAL A 381 -14.45 2.35 33.49
N TRP A 382 -14.52 3.11 34.58
CA TRP A 382 -13.71 4.29 34.83
C TRP A 382 -12.96 4.21 36.13
N ASP A 383 -11.68 4.54 36.06
CA ASP A 383 -10.93 5.07 37.19
C ASP A 383 -11.29 6.55 37.38
N GLU A 384 -11.73 6.93 38.59
CA GLU A 384 -12.23 8.28 38.87
C GLU A 384 -11.12 9.33 38.81
N GLU A 385 -9.90 8.98 39.24
CA GLU A 385 -8.77 9.91 39.23
C GLU A 385 -8.34 10.22 37.79
N ARG A 386 -8.20 9.19 36.96
CA ARG A 386 -7.86 9.33 35.53
C ARG A 386 -8.92 10.11 34.77
N LEU A 387 -10.19 9.89 35.08
CA LEU A 387 -11.31 10.62 34.48
C LEU A 387 -11.27 12.11 34.85
N LEU A 388 -11.03 12.43 36.13
CA LEU A 388 -10.88 13.81 36.60
C LEU A 388 -9.66 14.47 35.96
N GLU A 389 -8.52 13.78 35.90
CA GLU A 389 -7.29 14.28 35.31
C GLU A 389 -7.45 14.58 33.82
N ARG A 390 -8.10 13.69 33.08
CA ARG A 390 -8.47 13.94 31.68
C ARG A 390 -9.38 15.17 31.53
N GLY A 391 -10.35 15.34 32.44
CA GLY A 391 -11.20 16.51 32.48
C GLY A 391 -10.40 17.81 32.70
N ARG A 392 -9.42 17.80 33.62
CA ARG A 392 -8.52 18.93 33.86
C ARG A 392 -7.67 19.24 32.63
N GLN A 393 -7.08 18.24 31.99
CA GLN A 393 -6.29 18.42 30.77
C GLN A 393 -7.12 19.08 29.64
N ILE A 394 -8.36 18.65 29.46
CA ILE A 394 -9.27 19.23 28.45
C ILE A 394 -9.60 20.70 28.75
N LEU A 395 -9.70 21.08 30.01
CA LEU A 395 -9.94 22.47 30.40
C LEU A 395 -8.68 23.33 30.34
N ALA A 396 -7.52 22.74 30.62
CA ALA A 396 -6.23 23.43 30.65
C ALA A 396 -5.69 23.73 29.24
N ARG A 397 -6.00 22.91 28.23
CA ARG A 397 -5.43 23.05 26.88
C ARG A 397 -5.78 24.36 26.14
N ASP A 398 -6.83 25.06 26.56
CA ASP A 398 -7.23 26.36 26.01
C ASP A 398 -6.90 27.54 26.94
N GLN A 399 -6.37 27.27 28.14
CA GLN A 399 -6.03 28.31 29.11
C GLN A 399 -4.72 28.98 28.74
N ARG A 400 -4.74 30.31 28.76
CA ARG A 400 -3.55 31.15 28.64
C ARG A 400 -2.94 31.38 30.03
N PRO A 401 -1.62 31.65 30.10
CA PRO A 401 -1.01 32.11 31.34
C PRO A 401 -1.76 33.33 31.89
N GLY A 402 -2.29 33.23 33.11
CA GLY A 402 -3.06 34.29 33.77
C GLY A 402 -4.59 34.14 33.70
N ASP A 403 -5.11 33.17 32.95
CA ASP A 403 -6.53 32.83 33.00
C ASP A 403 -6.93 32.34 34.39
N ARG A 404 -8.16 32.66 34.82
CA ARG A 404 -8.68 32.15 36.09
C ARG A 404 -8.81 30.62 36.00
N PRO A 405 -8.53 29.88 37.09
CA PRO A 405 -8.77 28.46 37.14
C PRO A 405 -10.23 28.14 36.75
N PRO A 406 -10.46 27.06 36.00
CA PRO A 406 -11.79 26.71 35.56
C PRO A 406 -12.67 26.36 36.77
N ALA A 407 -13.92 26.82 36.75
CA ALA A 407 -14.85 26.57 37.85
C ALA A 407 -15.08 25.04 38.02
N PRO A 408 -15.26 24.54 39.27
CA PRO A 408 -15.54 23.12 39.50
C PRO A 408 -16.73 22.58 38.71
N ALA A 409 -17.75 23.41 38.48
CA ALA A 409 -18.90 23.06 37.66
C ALA A 409 -18.54 22.75 36.19
N ALA A 410 -17.52 23.40 35.63
CA ALA A 410 -17.03 23.13 34.28
C ALA A 410 -16.32 21.77 34.21
N LEU A 411 -15.51 21.44 35.21
CA LEU A 411 -14.87 20.12 35.32
C LEU A 411 -15.91 19.01 35.39
N ASN A 412 -16.91 19.16 36.26
CA ASN A 412 -17.98 18.17 36.41
C ASN A 412 -18.78 17.96 35.11
N ARG A 413 -18.95 19.01 34.30
CA ARG A 413 -19.61 18.91 32.99
C ARG A 413 -18.75 18.10 32.02
N VAL A 414 -17.47 18.44 31.86
CA VAL A 414 -16.54 17.74 30.96
C VAL A 414 -16.40 16.28 31.36
N VAL A 415 -16.23 16.00 32.64
CA VAL A 415 -16.14 14.64 33.20
C VAL A 415 -17.37 13.81 32.88
N ARG A 416 -18.57 14.39 33.00
CA ARG A 416 -19.83 13.73 32.63
C ARG A 416 -19.88 13.42 31.14
N GLU A 417 -19.50 14.38 30.30
CA GLU A 417 -19.47 14.19 28.84
C GLU A 417 -18.50 13.08 28.43
N ILE A 418 -17.30 13.03 29.04
CA ILE A 418 -16.34 11.93 28.82
C ILE A 418 -16.96 10.60 29.23
N ARG A 419 -17.56 10.53 30.42
CA ARG A 419 -18.16 9.29 30.95
C ARG A 419 -19.26 8.76 30.05
N GLU A 420 -20.14 9.62 29.56
CA GLU A 420 -21.28 9.22 28.73
C GLU A 420 -20.88 8.90 27.27
N ARG A 421 -19.77 9.46 26.75
CA ARG A 421 -19.42 9.41 25.32
C ARG A 421 -18.09 8.73 25.03
N HIS A 422 -17.68 7.82 25.90
CA HIS A 422 -16.37 7.17 25.86
C HIS A 422 -16.23 6.14 24.73
N GLU A 423 -17.32 5.44 24.38
CA GLU A 423 -17.40 4.54 23.22
C GLU A 423 -17.59 5.33 21.90
N CYS A 424 -16.81 6.40 21.69
CA CYS A 424 -17.00 7.26 20.52
C CYS A 424 -16.45 6.60 19.24
N ASN A 425 -17.33 6.40 18.26
CA ASN A 425 -16.92 5.90 16.93
C ASN A 425 -16.38 6.97 15.98
N HIS A 426 -16.23 8.21 16.45
CA HIS A 426 -15.78 9.36 15.65
C HIS A 426 -16.43 9.48 14.25
N PRO A 427 -17.77 9.41 14.12
CA PRO A 427 -18.48 9.24 12.83
C PRO A 427 -18.52 10.51 11.95
N GLY A 428 -17.45 11.30 11.90
CA GLY A 428 -17.29 12.40 10.94
C GLY A 428 -17.66 13.80 11.44
N ARG A 429 -18.18 13.98 12.66
CA ARG A 429 -18.48 15.32 13.21
C ARG A 429 -17.30 15.92 13.99
N TRP A 430 -16.36 16.47 13.23
CA TRP A 430 -15.19 17.18 13.75
C TRP A 430 -15.36 18.70 13.59
N ARG A 431 -14.97 19.47 14.61
CA ARG A 431 -14.90 20.93 14.58
C ARG A 431 -13.45 21.32 14.31
N ARG A 432 -13.21 22.21 13.34
CA ARG A 432 -11.91 22.85 13.13
C ARG A 432 -11.69 23.93 14.20
N ILE A 433 -10.51 23.93 14.81
CA ILE A 433 -10.05 24.95 15.75
C ILE A 433 -8.77 25.52 15.18
N ASP A 434 -8.80 26.80 14.82
CA ASP A 434 -7.64 27.47 14.24
C ASP A 434 -6.58 27.83 15.29
N GLY A 435 -5.38 28.09 14.81
CA GLY A 435 -4.19 28.40 15.58
C GLY A 435 -3.27 27.21 15.84
N PRO A 436 -2.15 27.46 16.55
CA PRO A 436 -1.18 26.43 16.84
C PRO A 436 -1.67 25.51 17.96
N HIS A 437 -1.64 24.20 17.72
CA HIS A 437 -2.09 23.18 18.67
C HIS A 437 -1.18 21.96 18.64
N ARG A 438 -1.25 21.12 19.68
CA ARG A 438 -0.58 19.82 19.71
C ARG A 438 -1.61 18.71 19.48
N CYS A 439 -1.32 17.81 18.54
CA CYS A 439 -2.12 16.61 18.33
C CYS A 439 -2.05 15.70 19.56
N GLU A 440 -3.19 15.22 20.06
CA GLU A 440 -3.22 14.33 21.24
C GLU A 440 -2.81 12.90 20.91
N GLU A 441 -2.84 12.52 19.62
CA GLU A 441 -2.49 11.17 19.16
C GLU A 441 -1.00 11.04 18.82
N CYS A 442 -0.47 11.91 17.96
CA CYS A 442 0.93 11.84 17.53
C CYS A 442 1.86 12.83 18.25
N SER A 443 1.34 13.64 19.18
CA SER A 443 2.08 14.73 19.84
C SER A 443 2.69 15.79 18.90
N GLY A 444 2.41 15.72 17.60
CA GLY A 444 2.89 16.66 16.59
C GLY A 444 2.32 18.06 16.79
N ARG A 445 3.17 19.08 16.60
CA ARG A 445 2.75 20.49 16.69
C ARG A 445 2.25 20.96 15.33
N LEU A 446 0.99 21.39 15.29
CA LEU A 446 0.33 21.98 14.14
C LEU A 446 0.39 23.50 14.27
N ARG A 447 0.58 24.21 13.16
CA ARG A 447 0.66 25.68 13.15
C ARG A 447 -0.69 26.33 12.87
N ASP A 448 -1.50 25.71 12.01
CA ASP A 448 -2.66 26.38 11.43
C ASP A 448 -3.98 26.01 12.11
N PHE A 449 -4.24 24.71 12.32
CA PHE A 449 -5.46 24.26 12.98
C PHE A 449 -5.34 22.83 13.51
N ILE A 450 -6.32 22.45 14.34
CA ILE A 450 -6.55 21.07 14.79
C ILE A 450 -8.04 20.70 14.66
N LEU A 451 -8.32 19.41 14.56
CA LEU A 451 -9.69 18.91 14.51
C LEU A 451 -10.10 18.38 15.88
N GLN A 452 -11.25 18.81 16.39
CA GLN A 452 -11.83 18.34 17.64
C GLN A 452 -13.09 17.50 17.39
N CYS A 453 -13.16 16.29 17.95
CA CYS A 453 -14.39 15.50 17.91
C CYS A 453 -15.47 16.16 18.77
N ARG A 454 -16.67 16.36 18.23
CA ARG A 454 -17.78 16.98 18.96
C ARG A 454 -18.37 16.09 20.06
N HIS A 455 -18.09 14.78 20.03
CA HIS A 455 -18.64 13.81 20.96
C HIS A 455 -17.72 13.59 22.17
N CYS A 456 -16.47 13.19 21.92
CA CYS A 456 -15.51 12.85 22.98
C CYS A 456 -14.42 13.92 23.21
N LEU A 457 -14.49 15.06 22.52
CA LEU A 457 -13.57 16.20 22.68
C LEU A 457 -12.09 15.93 22.33
N LEU A 458 -11.77 14.77 21.74
CA LEU A 458 -10.43 14.42 21.25
C LEU A 458 -9.97 15.44 20.20
N ARG A 459 -8.75 15.95 20.33
CA ARG A 459 -8.11 16.81 19.32
C ARG A 459 -7.01 16.06 18.56
N ALA A 460 -7.19 15.91 17.25
CA ALA A 460 -6.28 15.17 16.38
C ALA A 460 -5.94 15.98 15.12
N CYS A 461 -4.73 15.77 14.58
CA CYS A 461 -4.40 16.24 13.24
C CYS A 461 -5.18 15.46 12.18
N ILE A 462 -5.23 15.95 10.94
CA ILE A 462 -5.90 15.26 9.82
C ILE A 462 -5.41 13.81 9.70
N ARG A 463 -4.09 13.58 9.71
CA ARG A 463 -3.49 12.24 9.57
C ARG A 463 -3.95 11.30 10.68
N CYS A 464 -3.95 11.74 11.94
CA CYS A 464 -4.37 10.89 13.06
C CYS A 464 -5.88 10.65 13.05
N ARG A 465 -6.68 11.67 12.71
CA ARG A 465 -8.13 11.52 12.54
C ARG A 465 -8.46 10.47 11.48
N LEU A 466 -7.73 10.45 10.37
CA LEU A 466 -8.01 9.52 9.28
C LEU A 466 -7.41 8.15 9.56
N ASN A 467 -6.18 8.06 10.07
CA ASN A 467 -5.39 6.83 10.02
C ASN A 467 -5.23 6.12 11.36
N ARG A 468 -5.54 6.76 12.50
CA ARG A 468 -5.44 6.15 13.84
C ARG A 468 -6.81 5.96 14.47
N VAL A 469 -7.60 7.03 14.44
CA VAL A 469 -8.96 7.16 14.98
C VAL A 469 -9.99 6.60 14.01
#